data_AF-A0A6B3GA10-F1
#
_entry.id   AF-A0A6B3GA10-F1
#
_cell.length_a   1.000
_cell.length_b   1.000
_cell.length_c   1.000
_cell.angle_alpha   90.00
_cell.angle_beta   90.00
_cell.angle_gamma   90.00
#
_symmetry.space_group_name_H-M   'P 1'
#
loop_
_entity.id
_entity.type
_entity.pdbx_description
1 polymer ?
#
loop_
_entity_poly.entity_id
_entity_poly.type
_entity_poly.pdbx_seq_one_letter_code
_entity_poly.pdbx_strand_id
1 'polypeptide(L)'
;AWHLEELHRFGRYVGGEEAQHWADQANRHEPELRTHDRFGHRIDEVEFHPAYHSLMDASVRAGLAGAAWADERPGAHVARAGGFMLATMLEQGHLCPVSMTYAVVPAL
;
A
#
# COMPACT_ATOMS: atom_id res chain seq x y z
N ALA A 1 -8.17 -16.10 -17.01
CA ALA A 1 -8.04 -14.87 -16.20
C ALA A 1 -6.66 -14.28 -16.44
N TRP A 2 -6.56 -13.16 -17.17
CA TRP A 2 -5.29 -12.62 -17.66
C TRP A 2 -4.35 -12.10 -16.56
N HIS A 3 -4.87 -11.87 -15.35
CA HIS A 3 -4.12 -11.33 -14.21
C HIS A 3 -3.72 -12.40 -13.16
N LEU A 4 -4.01 -13.68 -13.41
CA LEU A 4 -3.84 -14.73 -12.39
C LEU A 4 -2.38 -14.94 -11.97
N GLU A 5 -1.44 -14.90 -12.93
CA GLU A 5 -0.02 -15.08 -12.65
C GLU A 5 0.53 -13.97 -11.74
N GLU A 6 0.10 -12.73 -11.99
CA GLU A 6 0.43 -11.56 -11.19
C GLU A 6 -0.11 -11.68 -9.76
N LEU A 7 -1.36 -12.14 -9.60
CA LEU A 7 -1.94 -12.42 -8.29
C LEU A 7 -1.18 -13.53 -7.54
N HIS A 8 -0.75 -14.59 -8.22
CA HIS A 8 0.06 -15.63 -7.60
C HIS A 8 1.44 -15.11 -7.18
N ARG A 9 2.07 -14.26 -8.00
CA ARG A 9 3.35 -13.62 -7.67
C ARG A 9 3.21 -12.73 -6.44
N PHE A 10 2.18 -11.87 -6.41
CA PHE A 10 1.91 -10.99 -5.29
C PHE A 10 1.51 -11.78 -4.03
N GLY A 11 0.75 -12.86 -4.17
CA GLY A 11 0.40 -13.76 -3.07
C GLY A 11 1.63 -14.43 -2.43
N ARG A 12 2.63 -14.82 -3.22
CA ARG A 12 3.91 -15.33 -2.68
C ARG A 12 4.68 -14.27 -1.90
N TYR A 13 4.67 -13.02 -2.36
CA TYR A 13 5.25 -11.90 -1.62
C TYR A 13 4.51 -11.67 -0.30
N VAL A 14 3.19 -11.58 -0.34
CA VAL A 14 2.32 -11.41 0.84
C VAL A 14 2.56 -12.50 1.89
N GLY A 15 2.74 -13.75 1.47
CA GLY A 15 3.04 -14.87 2.38
C GLY A 15 4.53 -15.00 2.75
N GLY A 16 5.40 -14.15 2.24
CA GLY A 16 6.84 -14.22 2.45
C GLY A 16 7.27 -13.68 3.82
N GLU A 17 8.32 -14.28 4.39
CA GLU A 17 8.85 -13.92 5.72
C GLU A 17 9.23 -12.44 5.83
N GLU A 18 9.87 -11.88 4.79
CA GLU A 18 10.27 -10.47 4.77
C GLU A 18 9.07 -9.53 4.83
N ALA A 19 8.04 -9.76 4.01
CA ALA A 19 6.84 -8.94 4.00
C ALA A 19 6.11 -9.02 5.34
N GLN A 20 6.00 -10.23 5.90
CA GLN A 20 5.39 -10.46 7.23
C GLN A 20 6.18 -9.76 8.34
N HIS A 21 7.51 -9.75 8.26
CA HIS A 21 8.35 -8.98 9.17
C HIS A 21 8.09 -7.49 9.05
N TRP A 22 8.00 -6.94 7.83
CA TRP A 22 7.65 -5.53 7.64
C TRP A 22 6.26 -5.18 8.16
N ALA A 23 5.27 -6.06 7.99
CA ALA A 23 3.93 -5.86 8.54
C ALA A 23 3.94 -5.73 10.07
N ASP A 24 4.70 -6.60 10.75
CA ASP A 24 4.92 -6.54 12.19
C ASP A 24 5.64 -5.25 12.61
N GLN A 25 6.74 -4.89 11.93
CA GLN A 25 7.50 -3.68 12.24
C GLN A 25 6.66 -2.40 12.03
N ALA A 26 5.87 -2.32 10.96
CA ALA A 26 5.03 -1.17 10.66
C ALA A 26 3.92 -0.96 11.71
N ASN A 27 3.44 -2.02 12.35
CA ASN A 27 2.41 -1.93 13.40
C ASN A 27 3.01 -1.75 14.80
N ARG A 28 4.20 -2.30 15.07
CA ARG A 28 4.89 -2.12 16.37
C ARG A 28 5.46 -0.71 16.52
N HIS A 29 5.85 -0.07 15.42
CA HIS A 29 6.48 1.25 15.41
C HIS A 29 5.49 2.26 14.83
N GLU A 30 4.67 2.84 15.71
CA GLU A 30 3.65 3.83 15.33
C GLU A 30 4.27 5.09 14.70
N PRO A 31 3.54 5.79 13.83
CA PRO A 31 4.02 7.02 13.20
C PRO A 31 4.20 8.15 14.22
N GLU A 32 5.25 8.95 14.06
CA GLU A 32 5.56 10.07 14.96
C GLU A 32 5.20 11.42 14.32
N LEU A 33 4.28 12.16 14.94
CA LEU A 33 3.99 13.54 14.54
C LEU A 33 5.08 14.48 15.03
N ARG A 34 5.81 15.09 14.09
CA ARG A 34 6.78 16.15 14.32
C ARG A 34 6.17 17.50 13.94
N THR A 35 5.69 18.21 14.94
CA THR A 35 5.07 19.53 14.72
C THR A 35 6.10 20.63 14.47
N HIS A 36 7.27 20.56 15.12
CA HIS A 36 8.32 21.56 15.02
C HIS A 36 9.70 20.94 14.85
N ASP A 37 10.61 21.67 14.22
CA ASP A 37 12.03 21.33 14.15
C ASP A 37 12.78 21.68 15.45
N ARG A 38 14.08 21.39 15.50
CA ARG A 38 14.94 21.67 16.66
C ARG A 38 15.11 23.15 16.99
N PHE A 39 14.71 24.05 16.10
CA PHE A 39 14.79 25.50 16.27
C PHE A 39 13.44 26.13 16.64
N GLY A 40 12.38 25.32 16.74
CA GLY A 40 11.03 25.77 17.05
C GLY A 40 10.25 26.27 15.83
N HIS A 41 10.71 26.01 14.60
CA HIS A 41 9.91 26.28 13.40
C HIS A 41 8.92 25.15 13.18
N ARG A 42 7.69 25.50 12.82
CA ARG A 42 6.64 24.53 12.50
C ARG A 42 6.94 23.79 11.18
N ILE A 43 6.80 22.46 11.17
CA ILE A 43 7.02 21.58 9.99
C ILE A 43 5.82 20.67 9.67
N ASP A 44 4.99 20.31 10.65
CA ASP A 44 3.79 19.47 10.47
C ASP A 44 4.03 18.13 9.72
N GLU A 45 5.13 17.45 10.02
CA GLU A 45 5.50 16.19 9.36
C GLU A 45 5.11 14.98 10.21
N VAL A 46 4.85 13.84 9.55
CA VAL A 46 4.69 12.54 10.22
C VAL A 46 5.79 11.62 9.72
N GLU A 47 6.62 11.12 10.64
CA GLU A 47 7.65 10.14 10.35
C GLU A 47 7.11 8.73 10.52
N PHE A 48 7.40 7.85 9.57
CA PHE A 48 7.01 6.44 9.60
C PHE A 48 8.25 5.55 9.67
N HIS A 49 8.10 4.37 10.27
CA HIS A 49 9.12 3.34 10.21
C HIS A 49 9.39 2.90 8.75
N PRO A 50 10.64 2.62 8.33
CA PRO A 50 10.96 2.22 6.95
C PRO A 50 10.13 1.05 6.41
N ALA A 51 9.72 0.12 7.28
CA ALA A 51 8.85 -1.00 6.91
C ALA A 51 7.51 -0.55 6.31
N TYR A 52 6.92 0.55 6.81
CA TYR A 52 5.70 1.13 6.23
C TYR A 52 5.93 1.55 4.78
N HIS A 53 7.07 2.17 4.49
CA HIS A 53 7.42 2.58 3.12
C HIS A 53 7.64 1.39 2.19
N SER A 54 8.24 0.29 2.67
CA SER A 54 8.36 -0.95 1.90
C SER A 54 7.00 -1.55 1.54
N LEU A 55 6.04 -1.56 2.48
CA LEU A 55 4.68 -2.03 2.24
C LEU A 55 3.95 -1.14 1.22
N MET A 56 4.08 0.18 1.36
CA MET A 56 3.53 1.14 0.41
C MET A 56 4.10 0.97 -1.00
N ASP A 57 5.43 0.83 -1.15
CA ASP A 57 6.08 0.61 -2.44
C ASP A 57 5.61 -0.69 -3.09
N ALA A 58 5.49 -1.78 -2.34
CA ALA A 58 4.97 -3.05 -2.85
C ALA A 58 3.54 -2.92 -3.38
N SER A 59 2.64 -2.29 -2.62
CA SER A 59 1.24 -2.08 -3.02
C SER A 59 1.09 -1.13 -4.21
N VAL A 60 1.91 -0.08 -4.30
CA VAL A 60 1.92 0.84 -5.44
C VAL A 60 2.47 0.15 -6.69
N ARG A 61 3.57 -0.61 -6.59
CA ARG A 61 4.14 -1.39 -7.71
C ARG A 61 3.19 -2.48 -8.21
N ALA A 62 2.41 -3.09 -7.32
CA ALA A 62 1.34 -4.02 -7.68
C ALA A 62 0.13 -3.32 -8.34
N GLY A 63 0.16 -1.98 -8.49
CA GLY A 63 -0.88 -1.21 -9.17
C GLY A 63 -2.13 -0.94 -8.33
N LEU A 64 -2.12 -1.27 -7.04
CA LEU A 64 -3.32 -1.23 -6.18
C LEU A 64 -3.84 0.19 -5.92
N ALA A 65 -2.96 1.19 -6.04
CA ALA A 65 -3.27 2.59 -5.80
C ALA A 65 -4.00 3.29 -6.95
N GLY A 66 -4.09 2.69 -8.15
CA GLY A 66 -4.75 3.38 -9.26
C GLY A 66 -4.55 2.81 -10.67
N ALA A 67 -3.70 1.81 -10.87
CA ALA A 67 -3.36 1.32 -12.22
C ALA A 67 -4.58 0.83 -13.02
N ALA A 68 -5.63 0.36 -12.33
CA ALA A 68 -6.88 -0.06 -12.97
C ALA A 68 -7.58 1.06 -13.76
N TRP A 69 -7.36 2.34 -13.42
CA TRP A 69 -7.95 3.47 -14.14
C TRP A 69 -7.27 3.74 -15.49
N ALA A 70 -6.03 3.27 -15.67
CA ALA A 70 -5.27 3.42 -16.91
C ALA A 70 -5.26 2.13 -17.76
N ASP A 71 -5.97 1.09 -17.33
CA ASP A 71 -5.97 -0.24 -17.97
C ASP A 71 -7.32 -0.53 -18.62
N GLU A 72 -7.37 -0.48 -19.94
CA GLU A 72 -8.59 -0.70 -20.74
C GLU A 72 -9.02 -2.17 -20.79
N ARG A 73 -8.21 -3.11 -20.26
CA ARG A 73 -8.55 -4.54 -20.31
C ARG A 73 -9.80 -4.83 -19.49
N PRO A 74 -10.76 -5.62 -20.01
CA PRO A 74 -11.92 -6.06 -19.24
C PRO A 74 -11.51 -6.71 -17.92
N GLY A 75 -12.11 -6.22 -16.83
CA GLY A 75 -11.86 -6.73 -15.48
C GLY A 75 -10.65 -6.13 -14.76
N ALA A 76 -10.06 -5.02 -15.23
CA ALA A 76 -8.97 -4.33 -14.52
C ALA A 76 -9.30 -4.01 -13.05
N HIS A 77 -10.52 -3.55 -12.76
CA HIS A 77 -10.96 -3.32 -11.38
C HIS A 77 -11.10 -4.61 -10.56
N VAL A 78 -11.50 -5.71 -11.20
CA VAL A 78 -11.59 -7.04 -10.55
C VAL A 78 -10.20 -7.59 -10.26
N ALA A 79 -9.26 -7.42 -11.20
CA ALA A 79 -7.85 -7.74 -11.02
C ALA A 79 -7.25 -6.97 -9.83
N ARG A 80 -7.46 -5.66 -9.77
CA ARG A 80 -7.07 -4.82 -8.62
C ARG A 80 -7.73 -5.28 -7.32
N ALA A 81 -9.02 -5.60 -7.33
CA ALA A 81 -9.72 -6.09 -6.15
C ALA A 81 -9.10 -7.39 -5.61
N GLY A 82 -8.74 -8.32 -6.49
CA GLY A 82 -8.01 -9.54 -6.10
C GLY A 82 -6.67 -9.24 -5.43
N GLY A 83 -5.87 -8.33 -5.99
CA GLY A 83 -4.60 -7.91 -5.39
C GLY A 83 -4.80 -7.20 -4.04
N PHE A 84 -5.81 -6.35 -3.93
CA PHE A 84 -6.14 -5.65 -2.69
C PHE A 84 -6.59 -6.63 -1.59
N MET A 85 -7.38 -7.65 -1.91
CA MET A 85 -7.74 -8.72 -0.96
C MET A 85 -6.51 -9.49 -0.46
N LEU A 86 -5.53 -9.77 -1.33
CA LEU A 86 -4.28 -10.38 -0.88
C LEU A 86 -3.51 -9.47 0.08
N ALA A 87 -3.41 -8.18 -0.25
CA ALA A 87 -2.72 -7.21 0.60
C ALA A 87 -3.38 -7.08 2.00
N THR A 88 -4.70 -7.24 2.12
CA THR A 88 -5.38 -7.22 3.42
C THR A 88 -4.98 -8.37 4.35
N MET A 89 -4.41 -9.46 3.81
CA MET A 89 -3.88 -10.57 4.60
C MET A 89 -2.45 -10.31 5.09
N LEU A 90 -1.80 -9.25 4.61
CA LEU A 90 -0.47 -8.83 5.04
C LEU A 90 -0.55 -7.75 6.12
N GLU A 91 -1.11 -6.60 5.76
CA GLU A 91 -1.11 -5.40 6.61
C GLU A 91 -2.21 -4.45 6.12
N GLN A 92 -3.04 -3.92 7.03
CA GLN A 92 -4.23 -3.15 6.66
C GLN A 92 -4.04 -1.63 6.79
N GLY A 93 -3.14 -1.16 7.63
CA GLY A 93 -2.91 0.27 7.89
C GLY A 93 -2.43 1.02 6.66
N HIS A 94 -1.43 0.49 5.94
CA HIS A 94 -0.92 1.11 4.71
C HIS A 94 -1.94 1.09 3.56
N LEU A 95 -2.96 0.23 3.63
CA LEU A 95 -4.00 0.17 2.59
C LEU A 95 -4.96 1.35 2.65
N CYS A 96 -5.02 2.07 3.77
CA CYS A 96 -5.84 3.28 3.88
C CYS A 96 -5.48 4.30 2.76
N PRO A 97 -4.24 4.82 2.66
CA PRO A 97 -3.88 5.73 1.58
C PRO A 97 -3.97 5.08 0.18
N VAL A 98 -3.60 3.81 0.03
CA VAL A 98 -3.73 3.08 -1.25
C VAL A 98 -5.19 3.08 -1.74
N SER A 99 -6.15 2.86 -0.83
CA SER A 99 -7.57 2.87 -1.14
C SER A 99 -8.08 4.27 -1.49
N MET A 100 -7.65 5.30 -0.74
CA MET A 100 -8.06 6.68 -0.96
C MET A 100 -7.54 7.20 -2.30
N THR A 101 -6.27 6.93 -2.64
CA THR A 101 -5.68 7.29 -3.95
C THR A 101 -6.41 6.60 -5.10
N TYR A 102 -6.80 5.34 -4.95
CA TYR A 102 -7.60 4.68 -5.98
C TYR A 102 -8.99 5.29 -6.11
N ALA A 103 -9.65 5.58 -4.97
CA ALA A 103 -11.04 6.01 -4.93
C ALA A 103 -11.25 7.47 -5.34
N VAL A 104 -10.23 8.33 -5.25
CA VAL A 104 -10.37 9.75 -5.60
C VAL A 104 -10.47 9.99 -7.11
N VAL A 105 -9.94 9.09 -7.95
CA VAL A 105 -9.81 9.31 -9.40
C VAL A 105 -11.14 9.67 -10.08
N PRO A 106 -12.28 9.01 -9.81
CA PRO A 106 -13.57 9.38 -10.43
C PRO A 106 -14.14 10.73 -10.00
N ALA A 107 -13.61 11.33 -8.93
CA ALA A 107 -14.04 12.63 -8.43
C ALA A 107 -13.19 13.79 -8.94
N LEU A 108 -12.06 13.51 -9.62
CA LEU A 108 -11.19 14.49 -10.28
C LEU A 108 -11.70 14.84 -11.68
#